data_AF-A0ABD0T3A5-F1
#
_entry.id   AF-A0ABD0T3A5-F1
#
_cell.length_a   1.000
_cell.length_b   1.000
_cell.length_c   1.000
_cell.angle_alpha   90.00
_cell.angle_beta   90.00
_cell.angle_gamma   90.00
#
_symmetry.space_group_name_H-M   'P 1'
#
loop_
_entity.id
_entity.type
_entity.pdbx_description
1 polymer ?
#
loop_
_entity_poly.entity_id
_entity_poly.type
_entity_poly.pdbx_seq_one_letter_code
_entity_poly.pdbx_strand_id
1 'polypeptide(L)' 'MCSRQHTQACLNTSLSIRQEIQRFESVHPSIYALYDLVELVPDPLLAQQIRDHVVAIE' A
#
# COMPACT_ATOMS: atom_id res chain seq x y z
N MET A 1 1.81 -30.44 -26.54
CA MET A 1 2.75 -29.64 -25.73
C MET A 1 2.15 -28.33 -25.16
N CYS A 2 0.85 -28.03 -25.31
CA CYS A 2 0.26 -26.75 -24.86
C CYS A 2 -0.13 -26.64 -23.38
N SER A 3 -0.22 -27.73 -22.61
CA SER A 3 -0.72 -27.64 -21.23
C SER A 3 0.25 -27.00 -20.24
N ARG A 4 1.58 -27.15 -20.41
CA ARG A 4 2.58 -26.61 -19.46
C ARG A 4 2.67 -25.09 -19.47
N GLN A 5 2.49 -24.45 -20.62
CA GLN A 5 2.55 -22.98 -20.74
C GLN A 5 1.36 -22.32 -20.03
N HIS A 6 0.18 -22.94 -20.10
CA HIS A 6 -1.03 -22.45 -19.44
C HIS A 6 -0.94 -22.54 -17.91
N THR A 7 -0.36 -23.62 -17.38
CA THR A 7 -0.11 -23.76 -15.93
C THR A 7 0.90 -22.74 -15.44
N GLN A 8 1.98 -22.50 -16.20
CA GLN A 8 3.00 -21.51 -15.83
C GLN A 8 2.44 -20.08 -15.79
N ALA A 9 1.59 -19.72 -16.76
CA ALA A 9 0.93 -18.40 -16.78
C ALA A 9 0.03 -18.20 -15.56
N CYS A 10 -0.78 -19.20 -15.19
CA CYS A 10 -1.63 -19.15 -14.00
C CYS A 10 -0.82 -18.98 -12.71
N LEU A 11 0.30 -19.70 -12.58
CA LEU A 11 1.22 -19.56 -11.44
C LEU A 11 1.83 -18.17 -11.38
N ASN A 12 2.30 -17.62 -12.52
CA ASN A 12 2.85 -16.27 -12.57
C ASN A 12 1.81 -15.21 -12.18
N THR A 13 0.58 -15.34 -12.66
CA THR A 13 -0.54 -14.47 -12.24
C THR A 13 -0.78 -14.56 -10.74
N SER A 14 -0.81 -15.77 -10.19
CA SER A 14 -1.00 -15.97 -8.74
C SER A 14 0.12 -15.35 -7.91
N LEU A 15 1.36 -15.39 -8.39
CA LEU A 15 2.52 -14.75 -7.74
C LEU A 15 2.42 -13.22 -7.82
N SER A 16 2.08 -12.67 -8.98
CA SER A 16 1.90 -11.23 -9.16
C SER A 16 0.81 -10.67 -8.24
N ILE A 17 -0.31 -11.39 -8.10
CA ILE A 17 -1.39 -11.00 -7.19
C ILE A 17 -0.91 -11.01 -5.74
N ARG A 18 -0.21 -12.07 -5.32
CA ARG A 18 0.34 -12.16 -3.95
C ARG A 18 1.33 -11.04 -3.64
N GLN A 19 2.18 -10.68 -4.61
CA GLN A 19 3.12 -9.57 -4.47
C GLN A 19 2.40 -8.23 -4.31
N GLU A 20 1.35 -7.99 -5.09
CA GLU A 20 0.59 -6.75 -4.99
C GLU A 20 -0.18 -6.69 -3.67
N ILE A 21 -0.74 -7.81 -3.17
CA ILE A 21 -1.33 -7.91 -1.83
C ILE A 21 -0.29 -7.55 -0.76
N GLN A 22 0.90 -8.16 -0.80
CA GLN A 22 1.96 -7.84 0.17
C GLN A 22 2.38 -6.38 0.11
N ARG A 23 2.45 -5.79 -1.08
CA ARG A 23 2.75 -4.38 -1.26
C ARG A 23 1.69 -3.49 -0.60
N PHE A 24 0.41 -3.79 -0.80
CA PHE A 24 -0.68 -3.08 -0.12
C PHE A 24 -0.62 -3.26 1.40
N GLU A 25 -0.48 -4.49 1.91
CA GLU A 25 -0.39 -4.73 3.36
C GLU A 25 0.81 -4.04 4.02
N SER A 26 1.93 -3.92 3.29
CA SER A 26 3.13 -3.25 3.78
C SER A 26 3.03 -1.73 3.87
N VAL A 27 2.03 -1.10 3.23
CA VAL A 27 1.85 0.35 3.28
C VAL A 27 1.26 0.79 4.64
N HIS A 28 0.41 -0.05 5.26
CA HIS A 28 -0.29 0.33 6.50
C HIS A 28 0.65 0.72 7.66
N PRO A 29 1.75 -0.03 7.96
CA PRO A 29 2.73 0.41 8.95
C PRO A 29 3.30 1.80 8.69
N SER A 30 3.51 2.14 7.41
CA SER A 30 4.05 3.44 7.01
C SER A 30 3.01 4.56 7.14
N ILE A 31 1.74 4.27 6.81
CA ILE A 31 0.62 5.21 6.99
C ILE A 31 0.38 5.51 8.48
N TYR A 32 0.39 4.49 9.35
CA TYR A 32 0.28 4.70 10.80
C TYR A 32 1.43 5.52 11.38
N ALA A 33 2.68 5.19 11.01
CA ALA A 33 3.83 5.98 11.43
C ALA A 33 3.74 7.44 10.98
N LEU A 34 3.13 7.69 9.82
CA LEU A 34 2.92 9.05 9.33
C LEU A 34 1.90 9.82 10.19
N TYR A 35 0.82 9.19 10.66
CA TYR A 35 -0.12 9.84 11.60
C TYR A 35 0.59 10.26 12.89
N ASP A 36 1.45 9.41 13.45
CA ASP A 36 2.26 9.74 14.63
C ASP A 36 3.14 10.98 14.38
N LEU A 37 3.74 11.08 13.19
CA LEU A 37 4.56 12.24 12.81
C LEU A 37 3.70 13.51 12.63
N VAL A 38 2.49 13.38 12.10
CA VAL A 38 1.57 14.51 11.90
C VAL A 38 1.07 15.06 13.23
N GLU A 39 0.94 14.23 14.27
CA GLU A 39 0.60 14.69 15.62
C GLU A 39 1.68 15.62 16.23
N LEU A 40 2.92 15.53 15.76
CA LEU A 40 4.02 16.39 16.20
C LEU A 40 4.03 17.77 15.50
N VAL A 41 3.16 17.99 14.51
CA VAL A 41 3.09 19.26 13.77
C VAL A 41 2.32 20.29 14.60
N PRO A 42 2.94 21.42 15.00
CA PRO A 42 2.32 22.40 15.89
C PRO A 42 1.24 23.25 15.21
N ASP A 43 1.31 23.42 13.88
CA ASP A 43 0.30 24.14 13.10
C ASP A 43 -0.90 23.21 12.80
N PRO A 44 -2.08 23.47 13.39
CA PRO A 44 -3.24 22.60 13.22
C PRO A 44 -3.80 22.62 11.79
N LEU A 45 -3.65 23.72 11.06
CA LEU A 45 -4.14 23.82 9.68
C LEU A 45 -3.25 22.99 8.75
N LEU A 46 -1.93 23.08 8.91
CA LEU A 46 -0.97 22.27 8.17
C LEU A 46 -1.13 20.78 8.52
N ALA A 47 -1.26 20.44 9.80
CA ALA A 47 -1.49 19.06 10.24
C ALA A 47 -2.77 18.48 9.61
N GLN A 48 -3.83 19.28 9.52
CA GLN A 48 -5.06 18.85 8.88
C GLN A 48 -4.90 18.65 7.37
N GLN A 49 -4.23 19.58 6.67
CA GLN A 49 -3.95 19.41 5.25
C GLN A 49 -3.14 18.13 5.00
N ILE A 50 -2.13 17.84 5.81
CA ILE A 50 -1.36 16.61 5.67
C ILE A 50 -2.28 15.40 5.88
N ARG A 51 -3.11 15.37 6.93
CA ARG A 51 -4.09 14.29 7.13
C ARG A 51 -4.99 14.05 5.91
N ASP A 52 -5.49 15.11 5.30
CA ASP A 52 -6.36 15.00 4.13
C ASP A 52 -5.63 14.36 2.93
N HIS A 53 -4.33 14.64 2.76
CA HIS A 53 -3.50 13.99 1.74
C HIS A 53 -3.23 12.51 2.05
N VAL A 54 -3.10 12.15 3.34
CA VAL A 54 -2.88 10.77 3.79
C VAL A 54 -4.09 9.90 3.53
N VAL A 55 -5.29 10.42 3.84
CA VAL A 55 -6.56 9.74 3.54
C VAL A 55 -6.74 9.51 2.04
N ALA A 56 -6.17 10.36 1.19
CA ALA A 56 -6.27 10.19 -0.27
C ALA A 56 -5.35 9.08 -0.83
N ILE A 57 -4.34 8.63 -0.08
CA ILE A 57 -3.40 7.57 -0.49
C ILE A 57 -3.60 6.23 0.22
N GLU A 58 -4.40 6.22 1.30
CA GLU A 58 -4.96 5.01 1.92
C GLU A 58 -6.08 4.42 1.06
#